data_AF-A0A834S0Z5-F1
#
_entry.id   AF-A0A834S0Z5-F1
#
_cell.length_a   1.000
_cell.length_b   1.000
_cell.length_c   1.000
_cell.angle_alpha   90.00
_cell.angle_beta   90.00
_cell.angle_gamma   90.00
#
_symmetry.space_group_name_H-M   'P 1'
#
loop_
_entity.id
_entity.type
_entity.pdbx_description
1 polymer ?
#
loop_
_entity_poly.entity_id
_entity_poly.type
_entity_poly.pdbx_seq_one_letter_code
_entity_poly.pdbx_strand_id
1 'polypeptide(L)'
;MAITNTTSTVQAIFSLHVVTASSALLLLLAAIFVLLRQLSGRPGQPRTFRKFTRSTDIKHSSLATHLFLLLGLSTLFLAYATQSSIVALQSRLSSPFTITSAYAYPQYTAPYGFNPSIHYAKILSILSFTYQCATILLNTAIVGAIWITANYLQNNGTGIKEPGKVSWMLNGGWMAAILGLGFASWGLGLVKRGSGGAAVVYGTLVQGDYMVRTLYVVYMSVVIAASTSVTIEAVLCWIGVKKNGFAGTRFKSALTRFVMLVTPLVWVRNGFSIAQLIIVYRDVNAWSRTTNQALAFLFIIFGELCDLGILALVLLGAWSFGRKEEQVPVPAKEERYSESTANTIRRKQANIHLLWAPGHTDIVGNERADYLAKEATKEDPRSTTKSIAYLGTTIKRIQQTEQRQEYEKYKARATALNKATYSAKYPLKISKTIQMPQNTKRVTSSAFYSLKLGHGYFNSYLKRFKKRDSNRCTCQNIQTPEHLLLYCHLYKDHRKTLLQTIKHRPVTLPLLLHTIIGIEATLAFITSTRIGTRKWYLGQPPEDLQRDTV
;
A
#
# COMPACT_ATOMS: atom_id res chain seq x y z
N MET A 1 -5.08 23.93 43.41
CA MET A 1 -5.64 23.92 42.03
C MET A 1 -6.41 25.21 41.83
N ALA A 2 -5.98 26.11 40.94
CA ALA A 2 -6.64 27.42 40.71
C ALA A 2 -7.89 27.33 39.82
N ILE A 3 -8.15 26.16 39.22
CA ILE A 3 -9.18 25.97 38.20
C ILE A 3 -10.58 25.77 38.80
N THR A 4 -10.68 25.34 40.06
CA THR A 4 -11.96 25.09 40.75
C THR A 4 -12.86 26.32 40.85
N ASN A 5 -12.27 27.52 40.78
CA ASN A 5 -12.99 28.79 40.88
C ASN A 5 -13.37 29.36 39.51
N THR A 6 -13.11 28.64 38.42
CA THR A 6 -13.50 29.03 37.05
C THR A 6 -14.85 28.44 36.64
N THR A 7 -15.45 28.94 35.56
CA THR A 7 -16.70 28.38 35.01
C THR A 7 -16.57 26.89 34.68
N SER A 8 -17.67 26.14 34.79
CA SER A 8 -17.72 24.71 34.41
C SER A 8 -17.20 24.42 33.00
N THR A 9 -17.41 25.35 32.06
CA THR A 9 -16.84 25.25 30.70
C THR A 9 -15.31 25.23 30.71
N VAL A 10 -14.67 26.15 31.45
CA VAL A 10 -13.21 26.23 31.53
C VAL A 10 -12.63 25.02 32.25
N GLN A 11 -13.31 24.56 33.30
CA GLN A 11 -12.96 23.31 33.98
C GLN A 11 -13.00 22.13 33.01
N ALA A 12 -14.06 22.02 32.20
CA ALA A 12 -14.20 20.97 31.20
C ALA A 12 -13.13 21.05 30.09
N ILE A 13 -12.83 22.26 29.58
CA ILE A 13 -11.75 22.49 28.61
C ILE A 13 -10.41 22.00 29.18
N PHE A 14 -10.07 22.41 30.39
CA PHE A 14 -8.84 21.96 31.06
C PHE A 14 -8.80 20.44 31.24
N SER A 15 -9.88 19.85 31.75
CA SER A 15 -9.99 18.41 31.95
C SER A 15 -9.81 17.65 30.64
N LEU A 16 -10.35 18.16 29.53
CA LEU A 16 -10.25 17.50 28.24
C LEU A 16 -8.80 17.49 27.73
N HIS A 17 -8.08 18.61 27.85
CA HIS A 17 -6.63 18.66 27.54
C HIS A 17 -5.80 17.69 28.37
N VAL A 18 -6.09 17.60 29.68
CA VAL A 18 -5.41 16.66 30.59
C VAL A 18 -5.71 15.22 30.18
N VAL A 19 -6.97 14.88 29.91
CA VAL A 19 -7.38 13.53 29.50
C VAL A 19 -6.69 13.11 28.21
N THR A 20 -6.60 13.99 27.20
CA THR A 20 -5.89 13.68 25.96
C THR A 20 -4.40 13.50 26.20
N ALA A 21 -3.77 14.38 27.00
CA ALA A 21 -2.35 14.25 27.32
C ALA A 21 -2.06 12.93 28.05
N SER A 22 -2.85 12.59 29.08
CA SER A 22 -2.72 11.32 29.79
C SER A 22 -2.95 10.12 28.88
N SER A 23 -3.95 10.18 27.99
CA SER A 23 -4.23 9.12 27.03
C SER A 23 -3.10 8.96 26.01
N ALA A 24 -2.55 10.07 25.51
CA ALA A 24 -1.40 10.09 24.60
C ALA A 24 -0.18 9.45 25.25
N LEU A 25 0.08 9.74 26.53
CA LEU A 25 1.18 9.13 27.29
C LEU A 25 0.99 7.62 27.45
N LEU A 26 -0.21 7.17 27.80
CA LEU A 26 -0.51 5.73 27.91
C LEU A 26 -0.33 5.01 26.57
N LEU A 27 -0.81 5.59 25.47
CA LEU A 27 -0.61 5.05 24.13
C LEU A 27 0.87 5.09 23.72
N LEU A 28 1.64 6.11 24.12
CA LEU A 28 3.07 6.20 23.87
C LEU A 28 3.82 5.05 24.57
N LEU A 29 3.53 4.80 25.84
CA LEU A 29 4.11 3.68 26.59
C LEU A 29 3.75 2.33 25.94
N ALA A 30 2.50 2.17 25.49
CA ALA A 30 2.07 0.99 24.75
C ALA A 30 2.83 0.83 23.42
N ALA A 31 3.02 1.92 22.67
CA ALA A 31 3.77 1.92 21.41
C ALA A 31 5.25 1.55 21.63
N ILE A 32 5.89 2.09 22.67
CA ILE A 32 7.26 1.74 23.07
C ILE A 32 7.35 0.26 23.39
N PHE A 33 6.41 -0.26 24.19
CA PHE A 33 6.37 -1.68 24.54
C PHE A 33 6.24 -2.59 23.30
N VAL A 34 5.35 -2.23 22.36
CA VAL A 34 5.19 -2.97 21.10
C VAL A 34 6.48 -2.96 20.27
N LEU A 35 7.17 -1.81 20.18
CA LEU A 35 8.43 -1.70 19.46
C LEU A 35 9.54 -2.52 20.12
N LEU A 36 9.70 -2.41 21.45
CA LEU A 36 10.67 -3.20 22.21
C LEU A 36 10.44 -4.69 22.00
N ARG A 37 9.18 -5.17 22.11
CA ARG A 37 8.84 -6.56 21.83
C ARG A 37 9.21 -7.02 20.41
N GLN A 38 9.17 -6.13 19.41
CA GLN A 38 9.58 -6.43 18.04
C GLN A 38 11.11 -6.43 17.86
N LEU A 39 11.84 -5.61 18.61
CA LEU A 39 13.31 -5.53 18.56
C LEU A 39 14.00 -6.61 19.40
N SER A 40 13.40 -7.01 20.53
CA SER A 40 13.90 -8.02 21.47
C SER A 40 13.70 -9.45 20.96
N GLY A 41 14.05 -9.74 19.70
CA GLY A 41 13.95 -11.08 19.10
C GLY A 41 14.29 -12.21 20.08
N ARG A 42 13.54 -13.33 20.02
CA ARG A 42 13.58 -14.43 21.01
C ARG A 42 15.02 -14.88 21.36
N PRO A 43 15.25 -15.35 22.60
CA PRO A 43 16.53 -15.97 22.95
C PRO A 43 16.84 -17.10 21.97
N GLY A 44 18.01 -17.03 21.31
CA GLY A 44 18.50 -18.06 20.38
C GLY A 44 18.54 -17.70 18.89
N GLN A 45 18.19 -16.48 18.45
CA GLN A 45 18.43 -16.02 17.06
C GLN A 45 19.49 -14.91 17.00
N PRO A 46 20.44 -14.96 16.04
CA PRO A 46 21.47 -13.93 15.93
C PRO A 46 20.86 -12.58 15.53
N ARG A 47 21.17 -11.55 16.33
CA ARG A 47 20.74 -10.17 16.16
C ARG A 47 21.38 -9.56 14.90
N THR A 48 20.77 -9.74 13.75
CA THR A 48 21.12 -8.96 12.56
C THR A 48 20.27 -7.70 12.53
N PHE A 49 20.91 -6.55 12.76
CA PHE A 49 20.32 -5.24 12.50
C PHE A 49 19.89 -5.19 11.03
N ARG A 50 18.58 -5.34 10.76
CA ARG A 50 18.02 -5.24 9.42
C ARG A 50 18.25 -3.82 8.91
N LYS A 51 19.15 -3.67 7.93
CA LYS A 51 19.47 -2.37 7.31
C LYS A 51 18.19 -1.69 6.80
N PHE A 52 18.07 -0.40 7.13
CA PHE A 52 16.96 0.52 6.82
C PHE A 52 16.61 0.61 5.32
N THR A 53 17.50 0.18 4.42
CA THR A 53 17.45 0.57 3.00
C THR A 53 17.45 -0.57 1.97
N ARG A 54 17.44 -1.85 2.38
CA ARG A 54 17.39 -2.93 1.38
C ARG A 54 16.72 -4.18 1.94
N SER A 55 15.42 -4.32 1.68
CA SER A 55 14.74 -5.59 1.88
C SER A 55 15.16 -6.55 0.76
N THR A 56 16.07 -7.47 1.10
CA THR A 56 16.32 -8.71 0.35
C THR A 56 15.25 -9.77 0.63
N ASP A 57 14.29 -9.48 1.51
CA ASP A 57 13.11 -10.30 1.79
C ASP A 57 11.86 -9.78 1.10
N ILE A 58 10.85 -10.64 0.98
CA ILE A 58 9.56 -10.36 0.33
C ILE A 58 8.71 -9.34 1.13
N LYS A 59 9.09 -9.01 2.39
CA LYS A 59 8.28 -8.17 3.29
C LYS A 59 8.98 -6.88 3.71
N HIS A 60 8.22 -5.79 3.81
CA HIS A 60 8.69 -4.51 4.33
C HIS A 60 8.78 -4.51 5.86
N SER A 61 9.69 -3.71 6.41
CA SER A 61 9.86 -3.53 7.87
C SER A 61 8.77 -2.60 8.44
N SER A 62 8.23 -2.93 9.61
CA SER A 62 7.27 -2.11 10.38
C SER A 62 7.94 -0.97 11.16
N LEU A 63 9.27 -0.88 11.16
CA LEU A 63 10.03 0.07 11.97
C LEU A 63 9.63 1.53 11.69
N ALA A 64 9.48 1.90 10.41
CA ALA A 64 9.12 3.27 10.03
C ALA A 64 7.74 3.67 10.57
N THR A 65 6.76 2.75 10.59
CA THR A 65 5.45 2.98 11.20
C THR A 65 5.59 3.33 12.68
N HIS A 66 6.43 2.59 13.42
CA HIS A 66 6.66 2.84 14.84
C HIS A 66 7.36 4.17 15.10
N LEU A 67 8.32 4.57 14.27
CA LEU A 67 9.01 5.86 14.43
C LEU A 67 8.06 7.04 14.30
N PHE A 68 7.21 7.05 13.26
CA PHE A 68 6.20 8.10 13.09
C PHE A 68 5.14 8.06 14.19
N LEU A 69 4.74 6.87 14.63
CA LEU A 69 3.78 6.72 15.73
C LEU A 69 4.33 7.24 17.07
N LEU A 70 5.58 6.92 17.40
CA LEU A 70 6.25 7.41 18.61
C LEU A 70 6.45 8.93 18.56
N LEU A 71 6.86 9.47 17.41
CA LEU A 71 6.96 10.91 17.23
C LEU A 71 5.59 11.59 17.38
N GLY A 72 4.55 11.03 16.77
CA GLY A 72 3.18 11.55 16.87
C GLY A 72 2.65 11.54 18.30
N LEU A 73 2.76 10.41 19.01
CA LEU A 73 2.26 10.30 20.39
C LEU A 73 3.04 11.14 21.39
N SER A 74 4.36 11.26 21.24
CA SER A 74 5.19 12.11 22.11
C SER A 74 4.92 13.60 21.90
N THR A 75 4.74 14.03 20.65
CA THR A 75 4.39 15.42 20.32
C THR A 75 2.95 15.76 20.68
N LEU A 76 2.01 14.81 20.55
CA LEU A 76 0.63 14.95 21.03
C LEU A 76 0.59 15.16 22.55
N PHE A 77 1.30 14.31 23.30
CA PHE A 77 1.43 14.46 24.75
C PHE A 77 1.99 15.83 25.12
N LEU A 78 3.11 16.24 24.50
CA LEU A 78 3.75 17.51 24.78
C LEU A 78 2.84 18.71 24.45
N ALA A 79 2.13 18.67 23.33
CA ALA A 79 1.19 19.72 22.93
C ALA A 79 0.09 19.89 23.98
N TYR A 80 -0.63 18.83 24.35
CA TYR A 80 -1.78 19.00 25.24
C TYR A 80 -1.42 19.09 26.73
N ALA A 81 -0.23 18.60 27.14
CA ALA A 81 0.33 18.92 28.45
C ALA A 81 0.69 20.41 28.58
N THR A 82 1.27 21.00 27.53
CA THR A 82 1.53 22.46 27.52
C THR A 82 0.25 23.27 27.40
N GLN A 83 -0.72 22.83 26.61
CA GLN A 83 -2.03 23.50 26.47
C GLN A 83 -2.82 23.52 27.78
N SER A 84 -2.90 22.39 28.50
CA SER A 84 -3.54 22.35 29.82
C SER A 84 -2.86 23.29 30.82
N SER A 85 -1.52 23.42 30.75
CA SER A 85 -0.75 24.36 31.57
C SER A 85 -1.04 25.82 31.22
N ILE A 86 -1.21 26.13 29.93
CA ILE A 86 -1.61 27.47 29.45
C ILE A 86 -2.97 27.86 30.03
N VAL A 87 -3.98 26.98 29.89
CA VAL A 87 -5.34 27.22 30.42
C VAL A 87 -5.31 27.40 31.95
N ALA A 88 -4.52 26.59 32.65
CA ALA A 88 -4.35 26.70 34.10
C ALA A 88 -3.75 28.05 34.52
N LEU A 89 -2.77 28.57 33.78
CA LEU A 89 -2.15 29.87 34.05
C LEU A 89 -3.06 31.04 33.67
N GLN A 90 -3.77 30.96 32.55
CA GLN A 90 -4.71 31.98 32.09
C GLN A 90 -5.89 32.17 33.06
N SER A 91 -6.26 31.14 33.83
CA SER A 91 -7.29 31.27 34.89
C SER A 91 -6.96 32.32 35.97
N ARG A 92 -5.69 32.71 36.08
CA ARG A 92 -5.19 33.67 37.07
C ARG A 92 -5.00 35.08 36.50
N LEU A 93 -5.28 35.28 35.22
CA LEU A 93 -5.05 36.54 34.50
C LEU A 93 -6.35 37.01 33.86
N SER A 94 -6.46 38.32 33.62
CA SER A 94 -7.51 38.87 32.77
C SER A 94 -7.13 38.65 31.29
N SER A 95 -7.38 37.44 30.79
CA SER A 95 -7.02 37.02 29.44
C SER A 95 -7.96 35.93 28.92
N PRO A 96 -8.24 35.88 27.60
CA PRO A 96 -8.99 34.76 27.03
C PRO A 96 -8.22 33.45 27.18
N PHE A 97 -8.94 32.33 27.25
CA PHE A 97 -8.39 30.98 27.37
C PHE A 97 -8.03 30.43 26.00
N THR A 98 -6.75 30.22 25.72
CA THR A 98 -6.30 29.69 24.44
C THR A 98 -6.80 28.25 24.28
N ILE A 99 -7.44 27.96 23.14
CA ILE A 99 -7.85 26.58 22.78
C ILE A 99 -6.95 26.04 21.69
N THR A 100 -6.68 26.86 20.66
CA THR A 100 -5.72 26.57 19.60
C THR A 100 -4.93 27.84 19.28
N SER A 101 -3.92 27.74 18.41
CA SER A 101 -3.18 28.92 17.93
C SER A 101 -4.05 29.89 17.12
N ALA A 102 -5.22 29.46 16.67
CA ALA A 102 -6.16 30.25 15.87
C ALA A 102 -7.34 30.80 16.70
N TYR A 103 -7.72 30.14 17.80
CA TYR A 103 -8.92 30.46 18.57
C TYR A 103 -8.68 30.43 20.09
N ALA A 104 -9.25 31.44 20.76
CA ALA A 104 -9.27 31.54 22.22
C ALA A 104 -10.70 31.77 22.71
N TYR A 105 -11.09 31.07 23.77
CA TYR A 105 -12.38 31.19 24.42
C TYR A 105 -12.40 32.42 25.35
N PRO A 106 -13.36 33.35 25.20
CA PRO A 106 -13.42 34.55 26.03
C PRO A 106 -13.57 34.25 27.53
N GLN A 107 -13.03 35.12 28.37
CA GLN A 107 -13.17 35.02 29.82
C GLN A 107 -14.46 35.69 30.30
N TYR A 108 -15.25 34.96 31.07
CA TYR A 108 -16.54 35.43 31.61
C TYR A 108 -16.57 35.57 33.14
N THR A 109 -15.47 35.25 33.81
CA THR A 109 -15.33 35.31 35.28
C THR A 109 -14.03 36.00 35.64
N ALA A 110 -14.06 36.78 36.72
CA ALA A 110 -12.88 37.49 37.21
C ALA A 110 -11.71 36.52 37.52
N PRO A 111 -10.46 36.91 37.25
CA PRO A 111 -9.30 36.10 37.58
C PRO A 111 -9.16 35.94 39.10
N TYR A 112 -8.64 34.78 39.53
CA TYR A 112 -8.42 34.46 40.95
C TYR A 112 -6.99 33.97 41.19
N GLY A 113 -6.39 34.36 42.32
CA GLY A 113 -5.08 33.86 42.74
C GLY A 113 -3.91 34.35 41.87
N PHE A 114 -3.99 35.59 41.39
CA PHE A 114 -2.89 36.29 40.73
C PHE A 114 -1.73 36.50 41.71
N ASN A 115 -0.52 36.13 41.30
CA ASN A 115 0.68 36.34 42.09
C ASN A 115 1.66 37.25 41.32
N PRO A 116 1.91 38.49 41.76
CA PRO A 116 2.75 39.44 41.04
C PRO A 116 4.22 39.01 40.94
N SER A 117 4.70 38.06 41.76
CA SER A 117 6.06 37.54 41.67
C SER A 117 6.29 36.57 40.50
N ILE A 118 5.22 36.11 39.85
CA ILE A 118 5.30 35.17 38.72
C ILE A 118 5.25 35.95 37.40
N HIS A 119 6.25 35.74 36.54
CA HIS A 119 6.29 36.32 35.20
C HIS A 119 5.37 35.57 34.21
N TYR A 120 4.05 35.68 34.40
CA TYR A 120 3.06 34.95 33.63
C TYR A 120 3.17 35.15 32.11
N ALA A 121 3.37 36.38 31.64
CA ALA A 121 3.48 36.67 30.21
C ALA A 121 4.63 35.89 29.54
N LYS A 122 5.81 35.88 30.18
CA LYS A 122 6.98 35.11 29.72
C LYS A 122 6.66 33.61 29.65
N ILE A 123 6.07 33.05 30.71
CA ILE A 123 5.77 31.62 30.80
C ILE A 123 4.72 31.22 29.75
N LEU A 124 3.62 31.95 29.65
CA LEU A 124 2.56 31.72 28.66
C LEU A 124 3.10 31.80 27.24
N SER A 125 3.96 32.78 26.98
CA SER A 125 4.64 32.91 25.70
C SER A 125 5.50 31.69 25.41
N ILE A 126 6.38 31.24 26.33
CA ILE A 126 7.18 30.00 26.16
C ILE A 126 6.27 28.82 25.83
N LEU A 127 5.25 28.58 26.66
CA LEU A 127 4.36 27.43 26.51
C LEU A 127 3.63 27.45 25.17
N SER A 128 3.17 28.62 24.69
CA SER A 128 2.47 28.73 23.41
C SER A 128 3.37 28.42 22.20
N PHE A 129 4.65 28.80 22.26
CA PHE A 129 5.62 28.44 21.23
C PHE A 129 6.01 26.96 21.29
N THR A 130 6.09 26.38 22.49
CA THR A 130 6.29 24.93 22.66
C THR A 130 5.10 24.14 22.11
N TYR A 131 3.87 24.56 22.43
CA TYR A 131 2.64 24.00 21.87
C TYR A 131 2.68 24.04 20.33
N GLN A 132 2.96 25.21 19.75
CA GLN A 132 3.01 25.34 18.30
C GLN A 132 4.09 24.44 17.67
N CYS A 133 5.29 24.39 18.24
CA CYS A 133 6.36 23.50 17.78
C CYS A 133 5.92 22.03 17.81
N ALA A 134 5.31 21.60 18.91
CA ALA A 134 4.79 20.25 19.06
C ALA A 134 3.70 19.95 18.02
N THR A 135 2.77 20.87 17.75
CA THR A 135 1.72 20.68 16.73
C THR A 135 2.25 20.59 15.29
N ILE A 136 3.35 21.30 14.97
CA ILE A 136 4.01 21.20 13.65
C ILE A 136 4.58 19.79 13.45
N LEU A 137 5.28 19.28 14.46
CA LEU A 137 5.83 17.93 14.44
C LEU A 137 4.73 16.86 14.43
N LEU A 138 3.67 17.05 15.22
CA LEU A 138 2.51 16.17 15.28
C LEU A 138 1.83 16.04 13.92
N ASN A 139 1.54 17.16 13.25
CA ASN A 139 0.90 17.15 11.93
C ASN A 139 1.76 16.41 10.89
N THR A 140 3.08 16.62 10.94
CA THR A 140 4.02 15.88 10.07
C THR A 140 4.01 14.39 10.39
N ALA A 141 4.01 14.03 11.67
CA ALA A 141 4.02 12.66 12.12
C ALA A 141 2.73 11.90 11.76
N ILE A 142 1.57 12.54 11.86
CA ILE A 142 0.28 11.95 11.47
C ILE A 142 0.26 11.62 9.98
N VAL A 143 0.69 12.55 9.12
CA VAL A 143 0.76 12.30 7.67
C VAL A 143 1.71 11.13 7.37
N GLY A 144 2.92 11.14 7.94
CA GLY A 144 3.87 10.04 7.76
C GLY A 144 3.37 8.69 8.31
N ALA A 145 2.70 8.70 9.46
CA ALA A 145 2.14 7.51 10.09
C ALA A 145 1.05 6.87 9.24
N ILE A 146 0.10 7.63 8.71
CA ILE A 146 -0.97 7.11 7.84
C ILE A 146 -0.36 6.55 6.56
N TRP A 147 0.53 7.32 5.92
CA TRP A 147 1.17 6.96 4.66
C TRP A 147 1.92 5.63 4.73
N ILE A 148 2.83 5.51 5.69
CA ILE A 148 3.67 4.32 5.85
C ILE A 148 2.85 3.12 6.30
N THR A 149 1.84 3.31 7.16
CA THR A 149 0.96 2.21 7.60
C THR A 149 0.15 1.63 6.45
N ALA A 150 -0.46 2.49 5.62
CA ALA A 150 -1.24 2.05 4.46
C ALA A 150 -0.39 1.28 3.45
N ASN A 151 0.79 1.82 3.12
CA ASN A 151 1.73 1.19 2.20
C ASN A 151 2.27 -0.14 2.75
N TYR A 152 2.60 -0.20 4.05
CA TYR A 152 3.03 -1.44 4.71
C TYR A 152 1.95 -2.52 4.61
N LEU A 153 0.70 -2.16 4.91
CA LEU A 153 -0.45 -3.07 4.86
C LEU A 153 -0.72 -3.57 3.43
N GLN A 154 -0.60 -2.70 2.42
CA GLN A 154 -0.77 -3.10 1.03
C GLN A 154 0.35 -4.00 0.53
N ASN A 155 1.61 -3.64 0.81
CA ASN A 155 2.76 -4.41 0.36
C ASN A 155 2.71 -5.82 0.94
N ASN A 156 2.44 -5.97 2.24
CA ASN A 156 2.28 -7.28 2.86
C ASN A 156 0.97 -8.00 2.45
N GLY A 157 -0.06 -7.27 2.01
CA GLY A 157 -1.33 -7.84 1.53
C GLY A 157 -1.33 -8.29 0.06
N THR A 158 -0.41 -7.77 -0.76
CA THR A 158 -0.36 -8.03 -2.23
C THR A 158 0.99 -8.60 -2.70
N GLY A 159 2.05 -8.48 -1.90
CA GLY A 159 3.41 -8.83 -2.29
C GLY A 159 4.03 -7.88 -3.33
N ILE A 160 3.34 -6.79 -3.69
CA ILE A 160 3.81 -5.77 -4.62
C ILE A 160 4.68 -4.78 -3.84
N LYS A 161 5.90 -4.55 -4.32
CA LYS A 161 6.82 -3.56 -3.73
C LYS A 161 6.28 -2.14 -3.94
N GLU A 162 5.55 -1.65 -2.95
CA GLU A 162 5.08 -0.28 -2.79
C GLU A 162 5.63 0.29 -1.45
N PRO A 163 5.97 1.58 -1.33
CA PRO A 163 5.56 2.70 -2.19
C PRO A 163 6.43 2.88 -3.44
N GLY A 164 5.80 3.25 -4.55
CA GLY A 164 6.53 3.67 -5.77
C GLY A 164 7.31 4.98 -5.56
N LYS A 165 8.26 5.26 -6.46
CA LYS A 165 9.10 6.49 -6.39
C LYS A 165 8.28 7.78 -6.32
N VAL A 166 7.13 7.82 -7.00
CA VAL A 166 6.22 8.98 -7.02
C VAL A 166 5.56 9.20 -5.65
N SER A 167 5.07 8.13 -4.99
CA SER A 167 4.50 8.22 -3.63
C SER A 167 5.54 8.71 -2.62
N TRP A 168 6.79 8.23 -2.73
CA TRP A 168 7.91 8.72 -1.92
C TRP A 168 8.18 10.22 -2.11
N MET A 169 8.23 10.67 -3.36
CA MET A 169 8.49 12.08 -3.68
C MET A 169 7.35 12.98 -3.22
N LEU A 170 6.10 12.58 -3.44
CA LEU A 170 4.92 13.39 -3.07
C LEU A 170 4.74 13.47 -1.55
N ASN A 171 4.73 12.34 -0.84
CA ASN A 171 4.53 12.37 0.62
C ASN A 171 5.75 12.90 1.37
N GLY A 172 6.97 12.64 0.87
CA GLY A 172 8.18 13.28 1.36
C GLY A 172 8.14 14.80 1.17
N GLY A 173 7.67 15.26 0.00
CA GLY A 173 7.46 16.68 -0.29
C GLY A 173 6.42 17.31 0.63
N TRP A 174 5.29 16.66 0.86
CA TRP A 174 4.27 17.14 1.81
C TRP A 174 4.81 17.31 3.22
N MET A 175 5.50 16.30 3.76
CA MET A 175 6.10 16.38 5.09
C MET A 175 7.15 17.50 5.19
N ALA A 176 7.99 17.65 4.16
CA ALA A 176 8.96 18.74 4.10
C ALA A 176 8.28 20.11 4.04
N ALA A 177 7.19 20.26 3.30
CA ALA A 177 6.42 21.49 3.21
C ALA A 177 5.75 21.86 4.55
N ILE A 178 5.17 20.88 5.25
CA ILE A 178 4.58 21.08 6.60
C ILE A 178 5.65 21.60 7.56
N LEU A 179 6.81 20.94 7.62
CA LEU A 179 7.92 21.35 8.48
C LEU A 179 8.45 22.73 8.09
N GLY A 180 8.75 22.95 6.81
CA GLY A 180 9.32 24.20 6.32
C GLY A 180 8.42 25.41 6.57
N LEU A 181 7.15 25.33 6.18
CA LEU A 181 6.19 26.43 6.37
C LEU A 181 5.79 26.61 7.84
N GLY A 182 5.63 25.51 8.57
CA GLY A 182 5.33 25.54 10.00
C GLY A 182 6.44 26.23 10.79
N PHE A 183 7.70 25.82 10.58
CA PHE A 183 8.85 26.44 11.23
C PHE A 183 9.16 27.84 10.71
N ALA A 184 8.80 28.17 9.47
CA ALA A 184 8.88 29.56 8.99
C ALA A 184 7.91 30.48 9.76
N SER A 185 6.65 30.07 9.95
CA SER A 185 5.69 30.83 10.76
C SER A 185 6.12 30.91 12.23
N TRP A 186 6.56 29.78 12.80
CA TRP A 186 7.03 29.71 14.19
C TRP A 186 8.29 30.55 14.42
N GLY A 187 9.26 30.49 13.51
CA GLY A 187 10.51 31.25 13.57
C GLY A 187 10.28 32.76 13.43
N LEU A 188 9.44 33.18 12.49
CA LEU A 188 9.04 34.59 12.38
C LEU A 188 8.31 35.06 13.64
N GLY A 189 7.43 34.22 14.19
CA GLY A 189 6.78 34.47 15.47
C GLY A 189 7.79 34.67 16.60
N LEU A 190 8.85 33.85 16.66
CA LEU A 190 9.89 33.98 17.69
C LEU A 190 10.64 35.31 17.58
N VAL A 191 10.94 35.77 16.36
CA VAL A 191 11.56 37.09 16.14
C VAL A 191 10.66 38.21 16.64
N LYS A 192 9.34 38.08 16.45
CA LYS A 192 8.33 39.08 16.85
C LYS A 192 7.79 38.91 18.27
N ARG A 193 8.29 37.91 19.01
CA ARG A 193 7.79 37.51 20.33
C ARG A 193 8.01 38.55 21.42
N GLY A 194 9.04 39.39 21.31
CA GLY A 194 9.50 40.25 22.40
C GLY A 194 10.17 39.46 23.53
N SER A 195 10.49 40.14 24.64
CA SER A 195 11.22 39.55 25.78
C SER A 195 10.62 39.97 27.13
N GLY A 196 10.96 39.23 28.19
CA GLY A 196 10.55 39.56 29.56
C GLY A 196 9.03 39.64 29.75
N GLY A 197 8.56 40.73 30.37
CA GLY A 197 7.13 40.99 30.59
C GLY A 197 6.35 41.40 29.33
N ALA A 198 7.03 41.80 28.26
CA ALA A 198 6.43 42.15 26.97
C ALA A 198 6.32 40.94 26.02
N ALA A 199 6.63 39.73 26.50
CA ALA A 199 6.60 38.53 25.67
C ALA A 199 5.16 38.20 25.25
N VAL A 200 4.96 38.12 23.94
CA VAL A 200 3.66 37.90 23.32
C VAL A 200 3.42 36.40 23.09
N VAL A 201 2.17 35.96 23.22
CA VAL A 201 1.74 34.58 22.99
C VAL A 201 1.68 34.31 21.47
N TYR A 202 2.00 33.11 21.02
CA TYR A 202 2.02 32.81 19.58
C TYR A 202 0.65 33.08 18.91
N GLY A 203 -0.46 32.69 19.54
CA GLY A 203 -1.80 32.90 18.99
C GLY A 203 -2.16 34.38 18.80
N THR A 204 -1.70 35.28 19.68
CA THR A 204 -1.92 36.72 19.50
C THR A 204 -1.08 37.29 18.35
N LEU A 205 0.08 36.69 18.03
CA LEU A 205 0.84 37.05 16.83
C LEU A 205 0.14 36.57 15.55
N VAL A 206 -0.47 35.38 15.56
CA VAL A 206 -1.30 34.91 14.44
C VAL A 206 -2.49 35.85 14.21
N GLN A 207 -3.10 36.35 15.29
CA GLN A 207 -4.22 37.29 15.20
C GLN A 207 -3.80 38.75 14.98
N GLY A 208 -2.57 39.16 15.28
CA GLY A 208 -2.15 40.56 15.22
C GLY A 208 -1.23 40.90 14.04
N ASP A 209 -0.36 39.97 13.64
CA ASP A 209 0.68 40.21 12.64
C ASP A 209 0.36 39.57 11.29
N TYR A 210 0.25 40.40 10.25
CA TYR A 210 -0.11 39.95 8.90
C TYR A 210 0.82 38.87 8.34
N MET A 211 2.14 38.98 8.58
CA MET A 211 3.12 38.05 8.02
C MET A 211 3.06 36.69 8.75
N VAL A 212 3.01 36.70 10.08
CA VAL A 212 2.90 35.47 10.89
C VAL A 212 1.59 34.77 10.57
N ARG A 213 0.49 35.53 10.47
CA ARG A 213 -0.83 35.03 10.07
C ARG A 213 -0.80 34.36 8.71
N THR A 214 -0.26 35.03 7.70
CA THR A 214 -0.21 34.51 6.32
C THR A 214 0.57 33.20 6.27
N LEU A 215 1.75 33.14 6.91
CA LEU A 215 2.54 31.91 6.96
C LEU A 215 1.81 30.78 7.71
N TYR A 216 1.13 31.10 8.82
CA TYR A 216 0.34 30.13 9.57
C TYR A 216 -0.81 29.54 8.74
N VAL A 217 -1.55 30.41 8.02
CA VAL A 217 -2.66 30.01 7.14
C VAL A 217 -2.16 29.13 5.99
N VAL A 218 -1.03 29.49 5.37
CA VAL A 218 -0.40 28.69 4.31
C VAL A 218 0.06 27.34 4.85
N TYR A 219 0.72 27.32 6.01
CA TYR A 219 1.10 26.09 6.71
C TYR A 219 -0.10 25.17 6.96
N MET A 220 -1.18 25.68 7.54
CA MET A 220 -2.37 24.89 7.84
C MET A 220 -3.09 24.40 6.58
N SER A 221 -3.11 25.21 5.51
CA SER A 221 -3.64 24.81 4.20
C SER A 221 -2.86 23.64 3.62
N VAL A 222 -1.53 23.66 3.75
CA VAL A 222 -0.64 22.54 3.37
C VAL A 222 -0.90 21.31 4.23
N VAL A 223 -1.11 21.46 5.55
CA VAL A 223 -1.47 20.34 6.43
C VAL A 223 -2.78 19.69 5.98
N ILE A 224 -3.81 20.48 5.67
CA ILE A 224 -5.12 19.99 5.19
C ILE A 224 -4.96 19.25 3.85
N ALA A 225 -4.20 19.83 2.91
CA ALA A 225 -3.96 19.21 1.61
C ALA A 225 -3.17 17.90 1.74
N ALA A 226 -2.12 17.88 2.55
CA ALA A 226 -1.28 16.70 2.80
C ALA A 226 -2.06 15.56 3.48
N SER A 227 -2.85 15.87 4.51
CA SER A 227 -3.67 14.86 5.21
C SER A 227 -4.80 14.32 4.33
N THR A 228 -5.34 15.14 3.43
CA THR A 228 -6.30 14.68 2.41
C THR A 228 -5.61 13.81 1.36
N SER A 229 -4.44 14.21 0.88
CA SER A 229 -3.64 13.44 -0.10
C SER A 229 -3.29 12.06 0.42
N VAL A 230 -2.81 11.95 1.67
CA VAL A 230 -2.41 10.66 2.24
C VAL A 230 -3.60 9.74 2.50
N THR A 231 -4.78 10.28 2.85
CA THR A 231 -5.99 9.47 3.01
C THR A 231 -6.54 8.98 1.68
N ILE A 232 -6.43 9.78 0.61
CA ILE A 232 -6.71 9.32 -0.76
C ILE A 232 -5.75 8.19 -1.14
N GLU A 233 -4.45 8.34 -0.88
CA GLU A 233 -3.48 7.28 -1.14
C GLU A 233 -3.84 6.00 -0.35
N ALA A 234 -4.18 6.11 0.93
CA ALA A 234 -4.61 4.96 1.73
C ALA A 234 -5.86 4.27 1.14
N VAL A 235 -6.81 5.03 0.59
CA VAL A 235 -7.97 4.49 -0.13
C VAL A 235 -7.54 3.78 -1.42
N LEU A 236 -6.59 4.34 -2.17
CA LEU A 236 -6.03 3.70 -3.36
C LEU A 236 -5.31 2.40 -3.01
N CYS A 237 -4.54 2.38 -1.92
CA CYS A 237 -3.93 1.18 -1.36
C CYS A 237 -4.98 0.12 -1.06
N TRP A 238 -6.08 0.51 -0.42
CA TRP A 238 -7.21 -0.37 -0.12
C TRP A 238 -7.90 -0.94 -1.37
N ILE A 239 -8.14 -0.11 -2.38
CA ILE A 239 -8.67 -0.56 -3.67
C ILE A 239 -7.70 -1.55 -4.33
N GLY A 240 -6.39 -1.29 -4.25
CA GLY A 240 -5.32 -2.18 -4.73
C GLY A 240 -5.37 -3.55 -4.07
N VAL A 241 -5.43 -3.61 -2.73
CA VAL A 241 -5.58 -4.87 -1.98
C VAL A 241 -6.92 -5.55 -2.26
N LYS A 242 -8.00 -4.79 -2.45
CA LYS A 242 -9.32 -5.37 -2.77
C LYS A 242 -9.32 -6.08 -4.12
N LYS A 243 -8.62 -5.51 -5.12
CA LYS A 243 -8.50 -6.07 -6.49
C LYS A 243 -7.46 -7.19 -6.60
N ASN A 244 -6.29 -7.00 -5.98
CA ASN A 244 -5.10 -7.83 -6.23
C ASN A 244 -4.59 -8.58 -4.98
N GLY A 245 -5.19 -8.37 -3.81
CA GLY A 245 -4.72 -8.96 -2.56
C GLY A 245 -5.05 -10.45 -2.41
N PHE A 246 -4.20 -11.18 -1.70
CA PHE A 246 -4.44 -12.59 -1.39
C PHE A 246 -5.69 -12.73 -0.51
N ALA A 247 -6.71 -13.48 -0.95
CA ALA A 247 -7.92 -13.65 -0.13
C ALA A 247 -7.64 -14.51 1.12
N GLY A 248 -8.33 -14.20 2.23
CA GLY A 248 -8.09 -14.79 3.55
C GLY A 248 -6.97 -14.09 4.35
N THR A 249 -6.27 -13.11 3.78
CA THR A 249 -5.24 -12.39 4.54
C THR A 249 -5.85 -11.41 5.54
N ARG A 250 -5.37 -11.51 6.78
CA ARG A 250 -5.58 -10.53 7.86
C ARG A 250 -5.30 -9.08 7.44
N PHE A 251 -4.40 -8.86 6.48
CA PHE A 251 -4.04 -7.54 5.96
C PHE A 251 -5.18 -6.87 5.19
N LYS A 252 -6.01 -7.62 4.45
CA LYS A 252 -7.19 -7.09 3.77
C LYS A 252 -8.22 -6.55 4.76
N SER A 253 -8.52 -7.32 5.82
CA SER A 253 -9.44 -6.87 6.87
C SER A 253 -8.87 -5.73 7.70
N ALA A 254 -7.56 -5.75 8.00
CA ALA A 254 -6.90 -4.70 8.76
C ALA A 254 -6.87 -3.37 8.00
N LEU A 255 -6.48 -3.40 6.71
CA LEU A 255 -6.47 -2.20 5.86
C LEU A 255 -7.88 -1.64 5.63
N THR A 256 -8.88 -2.51 5.47
CA THR A 256 -10.28 -2.07 5.34
C THR A 256 -10.73 -1.32 6.61
N ARG A 257 -10.50 -1.87 7.80
CA ARG A 257 -10.84 -1.17 9.05
C ARG A 257 -10.05 0.11 9.22
N PHE A 258 -8.76 0.08 8.90
CA PHE A 258 -7.89 1.25 8.99
C PHE A 258 -8.41 2.40 8.12
N VAL A 259 -8.67 2.16 6.83
CA VAL A 259 -9.15 3.20 5.91
C VAL A 259 -10.55 3.69 6.28
N MET A 260 -11.48 2.77 6.59
CA MET A 260 -12.86 3.15 6.92
C MET A 260 -12.99 3.95 8.22
N LEU A 261 -12.02 3.84 9.14
CA LEU A 261 -12.01 4.59 10.40
C LEU A 261 -11.15 5.86 10.33
N VAL A 262 -9.96 5.80 9.72
CA VAL A 262 -9.01 6.92 9.67
C VAL A 262 -9.47 8.00 8.69
N THR A 263 -9.94 7.64 7.50
CA THR A 263 -10.35 8.62 6.48
C THR A 263 -11.44 9.59 6.97
N PRO A 264 -12.59 9.13 7.52
CA PRO A 264 -13.61 10.08 7.99
C PRO A 264 -13.11 10.94 9.16
N LEU A 265 -12.30 10.39 10.07
CA LEU A 265 -11.72 11.17 11.18
C LEU A 265 -10.83 12.30 10.67
N VAL A 266 -9.93 12.01 9.71
CA VAL A 266 -9.06 13.04 9.10
C VAL A 266 -9.87 14.11 8.38
N TRP A 267 -10.93 13.71 7.66
CA TRP A 267 -11.72 14.66 6.88
C TRP A 267 -12.55 15.58 7.78
N VAL A 268 -13.14 15.03 8.85
CA VAL A 268 -13.82 15.85 9.87
C VAL A 268 -12.82 16.78 10.54
N ARG A 269 -11.63 16.29 10.92
CA ARG A 269 -10.56 17.13 11.48
C ARG A 269 -10.17 18.28 10.55
N ASN A 270 -10.05 18.01 9.26
CA ASN A 270 -9.74 19.00 8.25
C ASN A 270 -10.86 20.03 8.11
N GLY A 271 -12.13 19.62 8.17
CA GLY A 271 -13.28 20.52 8.15
C GLY A 271 -13.23 21.55 9.30
N PHE A 272 -12.93 21.11 10.51
CA PHE A 272 -12.76 22.01 11.66
C PHE A 272 -11.46 22.83 11.60
N SER A 273 -10.42 22.34 10.94
CA SER A 273 -9.21 23.12 10.66
C SER A 273 -9.50 24.28 9.69
N ILE A 274 -10.34 24.05 8.67
CA ILE A 274 -10.81 25.11 7.75
C ILE A 274 -11.64 26.14 8.51
N ALA A 275 -12.55 25.69 9.38
CA ALA A 275 -13.35 26.60 10.22
C ALA A 275 -12.46 27.50 11.09
N GLN A 276 -11.38 26.97 11.67
CA GLN A 276 -10.40 27.77 12.42
C GLN A 276 -9.69 28.80 11.53
N LEU A 277 -9.33 28.45 10.29
CA LEU A 277 -8.72 29.41 9.35
C LEU A 277 -9.66 30.57 9.02
N ILE A 278 -10.95 30.31 8.88
CA ILE A 278 -11.96 31.36 8.66
C ILE A 278 -12.04 32.29 9.87
N ILE A 279 -12.01 31.73 11.09
CA ILE A 279 -12.09 32.49 12.34
C ILE A 279 -10.89 33.42 12.53
N VAL A 280 -9.70 33.05 12.05
CA VAL A 280 -8.50 33.93 12.11
C VAL A 280 -8.72 35.27 11.41
N TYR A 281 -9.64 35.34 10.44
CA TYR A 281 -9.97 36.57 9.70
C TYR A 281 -11.29 37.21 10.13
N ARG A 282 -12.02 36.60 11.08
CA ARG A 282 -13.33 37.08 11.50
C ARG A 282 -13.27 37.54 12.94
N ASP A 283 -13.82 38.73 13.20
CA ASP A 283 -14.03 39.17 14.57
C ASP A 283 -15.11 38.30 15.23
N VAL A 284 -14.70 37.57 16.27
CA VAL A 284 -15.56 36.67 17.05
C VAL A 284 -15.98 37.27 18.39
N ASN A 285 -15.56 38.51 18.69
CA ASN A 285 -15.85 39.16 19.97
C ASN A 285 -17.34 39.47 20.16
N ALA A 286 -18.10 39.63 19.07
CA ALA A 286 -19.54 39.87 19.11
C ALA A 286 -20.39 38.60 19.25
N TRP A 287 -19.77 37.41 19.32
CA TRP A 287 -20.53 36.16 19.37
C TRP A 287 -21.05 35.85 20.76
N SER A 288 -22.22 35.22 20.81
CA SER A 288 -22.86 34.84 22.06
C SER A 288 -21.99 33.86 22.86
N ARG A 289 -22.16 33.86 24.19
CA ARG A 289 -21.45 32.94 25.09
C ARG A 289 -21.67 31.47 24.70
N THR A 290 -22.89 31.09 24.34
CA THR A 290 -23.23 29.72 23.93
C THR A 290 -22.52 29.33 22.63
N THR A 291 -22.43 30.24 21.67
CA THR A 291 -21.65 30.04 20.43
C THR A 291 -20.17 29.79 20.74
N ASN A 292 -19.56 30.64 21.57
CA ASN A 292 -18.15 30.53 21.92
C ASN A 292 -17.83 29.24 22.70
N GLN A 293 -18.76 28.81 23.57
CA GLN A 293 -18.67 27.53 24.27
C GLN A 293 -18.73 26.36 23.29
N ALA A 294 -19.73 26.34 22.40
CA ALA A 294 -19.89 25.29 21.40
C ALA A 294 -18.64 25.16 20.52
N LEU A 295 -18.10 26.28 20.03
CA LEU A 295 -16.90 26.28 19.19
C LEU A 295 -15.67 25.77 19.93
N ALA A 296 -15.47 26.15 21.20
CA ALA A 296 -14.37 25.64 22.00
C ALA A 296 -14.42 24.10 22.10
N PHE A 297 -15.60 23.54 22.42
CA PHE A 297 -15.75 22.08 22.49
C PHE A 297 -15.62 21.41 21.13
N LEU A 298 -16.20 21.97 20.07
CA LEU A 298 -16.10 21.42 18.72
C LEU A 298 -14.66 21.38 18.22
N PHE A 299 -13.86 22.42 18.47
CA PHE A 299 -12.44 22.42 18.10
C PHE A 299 -11.60 21.44 18.90
N ILE A 300 -11.94 21.18 20.16
CA ILE A 300 -11.25 20.16 20.93
C ILE A 300 -11.67 18.76 20.46
N ILE A 301 -12.98 18.50 20.31
CA ILE A 301 -13.49 17.19 19.89
C ILE A 301 -12.98 16.83 18.49
N PHE A 302 -13.11 17.74 17.54
CA PHE A 302 -12.77 17.47 16.15
C PHE A 302 -11.35 17.86 15.76
N GLY A 303 -10.57 18.46 16.66
CA GLY A 303 -9.12 18.65 16.49
C GLY A 303 -8.34 17.62 17.29
N GLU A 304 -8.24 17.89 18.59
CA GLU A 304 -7.43 17.16 19.55
C GLU A 304 -7.80 15.67 19.68
N LEU A 305 -9.08 15.36 19.91
CA LEU A 305 -9.50 13.97 20.08
C LEU A 305 -9.45 13.19 18.76
N CYS A 306 -9.65 13.87 17.62
CA CYS A 306 -9.44 13.25 16.31
C CYS A 306 -7.96 12.86 16.11
N ASP A 307 -7.01 13.73 16.45
CA ASP A 307 -5.58 13.42 16.36
C ASP A 307 -5.20 12.22 17.27
N LEU A 308 -5.71 12.20 18.50
CA LEU A 308 -5.57 11.06 19.42
C LEU A 308 -6.15 9.77 18.82
N GLY A 309 -7.36 9.84 18.29
CA GLY A 309 -8.06 8.71 17.67
C GLY A 309 -7.32 8.16 16.44
N ILE A 310 -6.79 9.04 15.58
CA ILE A 310 -5.99 8.65 14.42
C ILE A 310 -4.73 7.90 14.87
N LEU A 311 -3.98 8.42 15.85
CA LEU A 311 -2.77 7.77 16.35
C LEU A 311 -3.08 6.45 17.07
N ALA A 312 -4.21 6.35 17.79
CA ALA A 312 -4.68 5.11 18.38
C ALA A 312 -4.99 4.04 17.31
N LEU A 313 -5.63 4.43 16.19
CA LEU A 313 -5.90 3.52 15.06
C LEU A 313 -4.62 3.06 14.37
N VAL A 314 -3.62 3.95 14.22
CA VAL A 314 -2.29 3.57 13.72
C VAL A 314 -1.63 2.57 14.67
N LEU A 315 -1.68 2.80 15.98
CA LEU A 315 -1.14 1.87 16.99
C LEU A 315 -1.84 0.51 16.92
N LEU A 316 -3.15 0.46 16.78
CA LEU A 316 -3.90 -0.79 16.60
C LEU A 316 -3.46 -1.55 15.34
N GLY A 317 -3.23 -0.81 14.24
CA GLY A 317 -2.63 -1.34 13.03
C GLY A 317 -1.24 -1.94 13.30
N ALA A 318 -0.38 -1.18 13.97
CA ALA A 318 1.00 -1.55 14.28
C ALA A 318 1.12 -2.75 15.24
N TRP A 319 0.23 -2.84 16.24
CA TRP A 319 0.17 -3.96 17.17
C TRP A 319 -0.20 -5.26 16.46
N SER A 320 -1.04 -5.18 15.42
CA SER A 320 -1.37 -6.35 14.62
C SER A 320 -0.09 -6.97 14.03
N PHE A 321 0.88 -6.18 13.58
CA PHE A 321 2.05 -6.67 12.82
C PHE A 321 2.90 -7.75 13.53
N GLY A 322 2.85 -7.83 14.87
CA GLY A 322 3.63 -8.80 15.66
C GLY A 322 2.99 -10.19 15.86
N ARG A 323 1.75 -10.43 15.42
CA ARG A 323 1.11 -11.76 15.53
C ARG A 323 1.60 -12.70 14.42
N LYS A 324 2.07 -13.90 14.80
CA LYS A 324 2.60 -14.93 13.89
C LYS A 324 1.68 -15.13 12.69
N GLU A 325 2.28 -15.12 11.51
CA GLU A 325 1.67 -15.73 10.34
C GLU A 325 1.70 -17.25 10.55
N GLU A 326 0.52 -17.82 10.69
CA GLU A 326 0.33 -19.21 10.30
C GLU A 326 0.67 -19.28 8.81
N GLN A 327 1.64 -20.12 8.44
CA GLN A 327 2.04 -20.30 7.05
C GLN A 327 0.81 -20.78 6.28
N VAL A 328 0.11 -19.87 5.61
CA VAL A 328 -0.95 -20.25 4.68
C VAL A 328 -0.23 -20.83 3.46
N PRO A 329 -0.41 -22.13 3.15
CA PRO A 329 0.12 -22.69 1.92
C PRO A 329 -0.51 -21.91 0.78
N VAL A 330 0.27 -21.63 -0.27
CA VAL A 330 -0.23 -21.01 -1.51
C VAL A 330 -1.41 -21.85 -1.99
N PRO A 331 -2.67 -21.39 -1.92
CA PRO A 331 -3.78 -22.23 -2.32
C PRO A 331 -3.91 -22.15 -3.83
N ALA A 332 -3.84 -23.30 -4.48
CA ALA A 332 -4.38 -23.49 -5.80
C ALA A 332 -5.85 -23.03 -5.81
N LYS A 333 -6.27 -22.46 -6.92
CA LYS A 333 -7.47 -21.64 -7.09
C LYS A 333 -8.81 -22.37 -6.81
N GLU A 334 -8.79 -23.66 -6.48
CA GLU A 334 -9.95 -24.56 -6.44
C GLU A 334 -10.54 -24.80 -5.04
N GLU A 335 -9.81 -24.65 -3.94
CA GLU A 335 -10.32 -25.04 -2.59
C GLU A 335 -11.16 -23.96 -1.88
N ARG A 336 -11.24 -22.73 -2.40
CA ARG A 336 -11.73 -21.58 -1.63
C ARG A 336 -13.25 -21.52 -1.40
N TYR A 337 -14.06 -22.28 -2.15
CA TYR A 337 -15.51 -22.32 -1.96
C TYR A 337 -15.99 -23.45 -1.04
N SER A 338 -15.15 -24.46 -0.75
CA SER A 338 -15.56 -25.64 0.02
C SER A 338 -15.49 -25.43 1.54
N GLU A 339 -14.45 -24.78 2.07
CA GLU A 339 -14.23 -24.71 3.53
C GLU A 339 -15.21 -23.80 4.29
N SER A 340 -15.58 -22.64 3.74
CA SER A 340 -16.54 -21.72 4.39
C SER A 340 -17.94 -22.35 4.47
N THR A 341 -18.33 -23.05 3.41
CA THR A 341 -19.60 -23.75 3.31
C THR A 341 -19.58 -24.99 4.22
N ALA A 342 -18.51 -25.77 4.21
CA ALA A 342 -18.33 -26.95 5.06
C ALA A 342 -18.36 -26.62 6.56
N ASN A 343 -17.74 -25.52 6.99
CA ASN A 343 -17.75 -25.10 8.40
C ASN A 343 -19.13 -24.62 8.87
N THR A 344 -19.90 -24.00 7.97
CA THR A 344 -21.28 -23.57 8.27
C THR A 344 -22.21 -24.79 8.36
N ILE A 345 -21.99 -25.81 7.55
CA ILE A 345 -22.83 -27.01 7.55
C ILE A 345 -22.49 -27.96 8.72
N ARG A 346 -21.21 -28.11 9.10
CA ARG A 346 -20.80 -28.84 10.32
C ARG A 346 -21.47 -28.29 11.59
N ARG A 347 -21.62 -26.96 11.67
CA ARG A 347 -22.31 -26.31 12.81
C ARG A 347 -23.82 -26.61 12.86
N LYS A 348 -24.43 -27.04 11.75
CA LYS A 348 -25.87 -27.33 11.67
C LYS A 348 -26.20 -28.82 11.76
N GLN A 349 -25.21 -29.70 11.98
CA GLN A 349 -25.39 -31.17 12.02
C GLN A 349 -26.27 -31.73 10.87
N ALA A 350 -26.25 -31.08 9.71
CA ALA A 350 -27.06 -31.52 8.57
C ALA A 350 -26.36 -32.70 7.87
N ASN A 351 -27.11 -33.74 7.53
CA ASN A 351 -26.62 -34.83 6.68
C ASN A 351 -26.43 -34.30 5.26
N ILE A 352 -25.19 -34.31 4.76
CA ILE A 352 -24.84 -33.78 3.44
C ILE A 352 -24.65 -34.93 2.47
N HIS A 353 -25.35 -34.87 1.34
CA HIS A 353 -25.03 -35.68 0.17
C HIS A 353 -24.40 -34.78 -0.89
N LEU A 354 -23.16 -35.10 -1.28
CA LEU A 354 -22.47 -34.45 -2.40
C LEU A 354 -22.85 -35.19 -3.68
N LEU A 355 -23.65 -34.53 -4.52
CA LEU A 355 -24.03 -34.99 -5.84
C LEU A 355 -23.24 -34.19 -6.87
N TRP A 356 -22.37 -34.87 -7.60
CA TRP A 356 -21.68 -34.26 -8.75
C TRP A 356 -22.61 -34.29 -9.95
N ALA A 357 -22.78 -33.13 -10.59
CA ALA A 357 -23.48 -33.01 -11.85
C ALA A 357 -22.51 -32.43 -12.90
N PRO A 358 -22.36 -33.06 -14.08
CA PRO A 358 -21.49 -32.54 -15.13
C PRO A 358 -21.99 -31.18 -15.60
N GLY A 359 -21.09 -30.19 -15.67
CA GLY A 359 -21.45 -28.80 -15.98
C GLY A 359 -21.91 -28.54 -17.42
N HIS A 360 -21.84 -29.54 -18.31
CA HIS A 360 -22.10 -29.38 -19.75
C HIS A 360 -22.77 -30.60 -20.41
N THR A 361 -23.75 -31.25 -19.77
CA THR A 361 -24.67 -32.18 -20.48
C THR A 361 -25.96 -32.49 -19.71
N ASP A 362 -27.10 -32.36 -20.40
CA ASP A 362 -28.41 -33.01 -20.19
C ASP A 362 -29.13 -32.87 -18.84
N ILE A 363 -28.83 -31.82 -18.06
CA ILE A 363 -29.68 -31.48 -16.91
C ILE A 363 -30.88 -30.69 -17.43
N VAL A 364 -32.03 -31.35 -17.57
CA VAL A 364 -33.27 -30.79 -18.13
C VAL A 364 -33.59 -29.39 -17.58
N GLY A 365 -33.38 -29.15 -16.28
CA GLY A 365 -33.60 -27.84 -15.67
C GLY A 365 -32.64 -26.74 -16.14
N ASN A 366 -31.35 -27.06 -16.32
CA ASN A 366 -30.36 -26.10 -16.81
C ASN A 366 -30.56 -25.84 -18.31
N GLU A 367 -30.81 -26.90 -19.08
CA GLU A 367 -31.15 -26.78 -20.50
C GLU A 367 -32.42 -25.96 -20.69
N ARG A 368 -33.43 -26.15 -19.83
CA ARG A 368 -34.66 -25.36 -19.86
C ARG A 368 -34.41 -23.90 -19.48
N ALA A 369 -33.58 -23.64 -18.47
CA ALA A 369 -33.22 -22.27 -18.07
C ALA A 369 -32.43 -21.54 -19.18
N ASP A 370 -31.46 -22.23 -19.79
CA ASP A 370 -30.67 -21.69 -20.92
C ASP A 370 -31.54 -21.48 -22.17
N TYR A 371 -32.45 -22.40 -22.46
CA TYR A 371 -33.46 -22.25 -23.51
C TYR A 371 -34.34 -21.01 -23.26
N LEU A 372 -34.90 -20.86 -22.06
CA LEU A 372 -35.75 -19.69 -21.72
C LEU A 372 -34.96 -18.38 -21.78
N ALA A 373 -33.70 -18.37 -21.33
CA ALA A 373 -32.83 -17.22 -21.46
C ALA A 373 -32.57 -16.86 -22.94
N LYS A 374 -32.33 -17.86 -23.80
CA LYS A 374 -32.18 -17.67 -25.25
C LYS A 374 -33.47 -17.19 -25.92
N GLU A 375 -34.63 -17.73 -25.55
CA GLU A 375 -35.93 -17.24 -26.05
C GLU A 375 -36.16 -15.78 -25.66
N ALA A 376 -35.85 -15.41 -24.41
CA ALA A 376 -35.95 -14.02 -23.96
C ALA A 376 -35.03 -13.06 -24.73
N THR A 377 -33.92 -13.53 -25.32
CA THR A 377 -33.07 -12.69 -26.19
C THR A 377 -33.68 -12.37 -27.55
N LYS A 378 -34.75 -13.08 -27.96
CA LYS A 378 -35.49 -12.81 -29.20
C LYS A 378 -36.61 -11.80 -29.01
N GLU A 379 -37.00 -11.52 -27.77
CA GLU A 379 -38.00 -10.49 -27.47
C GLU A 379 -37.43 -9.09 -27.73
N ASP A 380 -38.29 -8.18 -28.20
CA ASP A 380 -37.88 -6.79 -28.38
C ASP A 380 -37.51 -6.16 -27.03
N PRO A 381 -36.36 -5.47 -26.94
CA PRO A 381 -35.91 -4.91 -25.68
C PRO A 381 -36.89 -3.84 -25.21
N ARG A 382 -37.36 -3.97 -23.96
CA ARG A 382 -38.25 -2.98 -23.31
C ARG A 382 -37.63 -1.58 -23.17
N SER A 383 -36.35 -1.43 -23.47
CA SER A 383 -35.61 -0.18 -23.35
C SER A 383 -34.48 -0.13 -24.38
N THR A 384 -34.25 1.06 -24.94
CA THR A 384 -33.12 1.38 -25.83
C THR A 384 -31.82 1.65 -25.07
N THR A 385 -31.83 1.62 -23.73
CA THR A 385 -30.65 1.84 -22.91
C THR A 385 -29.72 0.62 -22.95
N LYS A 386 -28.45 0.84 -23.33
CA LYS A 386 -27.45 -0.24 -23.40
C LYS A 386 -27.21 -0.85 -22.01
N SER A 387 -27.29 -2.17 -21.91
CA SER A 387 -26.97 -2.88 -20.67
C SER A 387 -25.49 -2.77 -20.31
N ILE A 388 -25.17 -2.88 -19.02
CA ILE A 388 -23.77 -2.93 -18.54
C ILE A 388 -23.00 -4.07 -19.21
N ALA A 389 -23.64 -5.20 -19.49
CA ALA A 389 -23.05 -6.32 -20.21
C ALA A 389 -22.68 -5.95 -21.65
N TYR A 390 -23.56 -5.24 -22.36
CA TYR A 390 -23.27 -4.73 -23.70
C TYR A 390 -22.12 -3.71 -23.69
N LEU A 391 -22.11 -2.78 -22.73
CA LEU A 391 -20.99 -1.84 -22.57
C LEU A 391 -19.67 -2.58 -22.27
N GLY A 392 -19.69 -3.59 -21.40
CA GLY A 392 -18.53 -4.41 -21.08
C GLY A 392 -17.98 -5.18 -22.28
N THR A 393 -18.86 -5.77 -23.11
CA THR A 393 -18.44 -6.44 -24.36
C THR A 393 -17.88 -5.44 -25.38
N THR A 394 -18.45 -4.24 -25.46
CA THR A 394 -17.97 -3.16 -26.33
C THR A 394 -16.58 -2.69 -25.92
N ILE A 395 -16.36 -2.44 -24.63
CA ILE A 395 -15.05 -2.07 -24.07
C ILE A 395 -14.02 -3.17 -24.38
N LYS A 396 -14.39 -4.44 -24.16
CA LYS A 396 -13.50 -5.57 -24.47
C LYS A 396 -13.13 -5.64 -25.96
N ARG A 397 -14.09 -5.33 -26.85
CA ARG A 397 -13.85 -5.27 -28.30
C ARG A 397 -12.90 -4.13 -28.66
N ILE A 398 -13.10 -2.93 -28.09
CA ILE A 398 -12.22 -1.78 -28.30
C ILE A 398 -10.79 -2.11 -27.84
N GLN A 399 -10.65 -2.63 -26.63
CA GLN A 399 -9.36 -3.04 -26.07
C GLN A 399 -8.64 -4.08 -26.97
N GLN A 400 -9.37 -5.07 -27.49
CA GLN A 400 -8.79 -6.06 -28.39
C GLN A 400 -8.33 -5.46 -29.72
N THR A 401 -9.08 -4.49 -30.25
CA THR A 401 -8.70 -3.76 -31.47
C THR A 401 -7.46 -2.92 -31.25
N GLU A 402 -7.40 -2.12 -30.18
CA GLU A 402 -6.25 -1.28 -29.84
C GLU A 402 -5.00 -2.14 -29.60
N GLN A 403 -5.13 -3.23 -28.85
CA GLN A 403 -4.03 -4.16 -28.59
C GLN A 403 -3.51 -4.78 -29.89
N ARG A 404 -4.39 -5.11 -30.83
CA ARG A 404 -3.99 -5.64 -32.15
C ARG A 404 -3.26 -4.59 -32.98
N GLN A 405 -3.75 -3.35 -33.00
CA GLN A 405 -3.10 -2.26 -33.73
C GLN A 405 -1.69 -1.98 -33.20
N GLU A 406 -1.54 -1.90 -31.87
CA GLU A 406 -0.23 -1.65 -31.24
C GLU A 406 0.73 -2.83 -31.48
N TYR A 407 0.21 -4.06 -31.48
CA TYR A 407 0.99 -5.24 -31.84
C TYR A 407 1.52 -5.20 -33.28
N GLU A 408 0.69 -4.83 -34.26
CA GLU A 408 1.14 -4.71 -35.65
C GLU A 408 2.20 -3.61 -35.82
N LYS A 409 2.05 -2.46 -35.14
CA LYS A 409 3.08 -1.41 -35.10
C LYS A 409 4.39 -1.93 -34.49
N TYR A 410 4.32 -2.63 -33.36
CA TYR A 410 5.48 -3.25 -32.73
C TYR A 410 6.16 -4.27 -33.66
N LYS A 411 5.38 -5.13 -34.30
CA LYS A 411 5.87 -6.15 -35.23
C LYS A 411 6.60 -5.54 -36.41
N ALA A 412 6.05 -4.48 -37.02
CA ALA A 412 6.70 -3.75 -38.11
C ALA A 412 8.06 -3.17 -37.67
N ARG A 413 8.10 -2.48 -36.51
CA ARG A 413 9.33 -1.91 -35.94
C ARG A 413 10.37 -2.98 -35.61
N ALA A 414 9.96 -4.05 -34.93
CA ALA A 414 10.85 -5.15 -34.53
C ALA A 414 11.46 -5.87 -35.74
N THR A 415 10.68 -6.05 -36.81
CA THR A 415 11.14 -6.67 -38.06
C THR A 415 12.14 -5.78 -38.80
N ALA A 416 11.92 -4.47 -38.82
CA ALA A 416 12.85 -3.51 -39.42
C ALA A 416 14.20 -3.45 -38.68
N LEU A 417 14.18 -3.46 -37.34
CA LEU A 417 15.38 -3.45 -36.49
C LEU A 417 16.19 -4.74 -36.56
N ASN A 418 15.51 -5.89 -36.56
CA ASN A 418 16.19 -7.18 -36.59
C ASN A 418 15.30 -8.24 -37.25
N LYS A 419 15.60 -8.53 -38.52
CA LYS A 419 14.94 -9.56 -39.34
C LYS A 419 15.05 -10.97 -38.73
N ALA A 420 15.99 -11.22 -37.82
CA ALA A 420 16.16 -12.51 -37.15
C ALA A 420 15.32 -12.66 -35.86
N THR A 421 14.56 -11.64 -35.45
CA THR A 421 13.73 -11.68 -34.23
C THR A 421 12.63 -12.74 -34.34
N TYR A 422 12.27 -13.36 -33.21
CA TYR A 422 11.20 -14.37 -33.18
C TYR A 422 9.87 -13.88 -33.77
N SER A 423 9.48 -12.63 -33.46
CA SER A 423 8.26 -11.99 -34.00
C SER A 423 8.30 -11.70 -35.50
N ALA A 424 9.49 -11.62 -36.10
CA ALA A 424 9.68 -11.47 -37.54
C ALA A 424 9.57 -12.82 -38.27
N LYS A 425 10.01 -13.92 -37.62
CA LYS A 425 9.98 -15.28 -38.18
C LYS A 425 8.65 -16.02 -37.96
N TYR A 426 7.94 -15.72 -36.88
CA TYR A 426 6.71 -16.42 -36.50
C TYR A 426 5.59 -15.45 -36.09
N PRO A 427 4.37 -15.62 -36.60
CA PRO A 427 3.23 -14.82 -36.16
C PRO A 427 2.85 -15.18 -34.71
N LEU A 428 2.82 -14.20 -33.80
CA LEU A 428 2.26 -14.43 -32.46
C LEU A 428 0.74 -14.45 -32.56
N LYS A 429 0.13 -15.62 -32.37
CA LYS A 429 -1.31 -15.73 -32.17
C LYS A 429 -1.63 -15.38 -30.72
N ILE A 430 -2.14 -14.16 -30.48
CA ILE A 430 -2.49 -13.62 -29.16
C ILE A 430 -3.60 -14.44 -28.48
N SER A 431 -4.35 -15.27 -29.21
CA SER A 431 -5.60 -15.86 -28.72
C SER A 431 -5.51 -17.25 -28.08
N LYS A 432 -4.38 -17.96 -28.14
CA LYS A 432 -4.24 -19.28 -27.49
C LYS A 432 -2.92 -19.39 -26.76
N THR A 433 -2.98 -19.35 -25.43
CA THR A 433 -1.90 -19.84 -24.56
C THR A 433 -1.51 -21.24 -25.03
N ILE A 434 -0.21 -21.48 -25.22
CA ILE A 434 0.28 -22.81 -25.52
C ILE A 434 -0.13 -23.72 -24.37
N GLN A 435 -1.01 -24.68 -24.64
CA GLN A 435 -1.38 -25.67 -23.65
C GLN A 435 -0.22 -26.66 -23.52
N MET A 436 0.45 -26.62 -22.37
CA MET A 436 1.45 -27.62 -22.03
C MET A 436 0.71 -28.89 -21.61
N PRO A 437 1.17 -30.08 -22.04
CA PRO A 437 0.64 -31.34 -21.55
C PRO A 437 0.66 -31.39 -20.02
N GLN A 438 -0.38 -31.99 -19.42
CA GLN A 438 -0.45 -32.18 -17.97
C GLN A 438 0.79 -32.93 -17.48
N ASN A 439 1.26 -32.61 -16.26
CA ASN A 439 2.47 -33.17 -15.63
C ASN A 439 3.82 -32.83 -16.30
N THR A 440 3.88 -31.84 -17.20
CA THR A 440 5.16 -31.37 -17.73
C THR A 440 6.00 -30.72 -16.61
N LYS A 441 7.20 -31.25 -16.33
CA LYS A 441 8.13 -30.68 -15.34
C LYS A 441 8.44 -29.21 -15.67
N ARG A 442 8.53 -28.36 -14.64
CA ARG A 442 8.84 -26.92 -14.79
C ARG A 442 10.13 -26.67 -15.56
N VAL A 443 11.17 -27.47 -15.30
CA VAL A 443 12.48 -27.32 -15.96
C VAL A 443 12.37 -27.56 -17.47
N THR A 444 11.66 -28.62 -17.88
CA THR A 444 11.41 -28.96 -19.29
C THR A 444 10.56 -27.87 -19.97
N SER A 445 9.52 -27.39 -19.28
CA SER A 445 8.67 -26.30 -19.78
C SER A 445 9.47 -25.02 -20.02
N SER A 446 10.32 -24.62 -19.06
CA SER A 446 11.17 -23.44 -19.20
C SER A 446 12.16 -23.58 -20.37
N ALA A 447 12.79 -24.76 -20.51
CA ALA A 447 13.70 -25.03 -21.62
C ALA A 447 12.98 -25.00 -22.98
N PHE A 448 11.74 -25.50 -23.06
CA PHE A 448 10.90 -25.40 -24.25
C PHE A 448 10.64 -23.94 -24.65
N TYR A 449 10.20 -23.10 -23.70
CA TYR A 449 10.00 -21.67 -23.97
C TYR A 449 11.30 -20.96 -24.35
N SER A 450 12.42 -21.32 -23.74
CA SER A 450 13.74 -20.79 -24.10
C SER A 450 14.15 -21.16 -25.53
N LEU A 451 13.95 -22.42 -25.94
CA LEU A 451 14.17 -22.87 -27.32
C LEU A 451 13.24 -22.15 -28.29
N LYS A 452 11.96 -22.01 -27.93
CA LYS A 452 10.95 -21.33 -28.74
C LYS A 452 11.32 -19.88 -28.99
N LEU A 453 11.66 -19.13 -27.95
CA LEU A 453 12.01 -17.71 -28.06
C LEU A 453 13.43 -17.45 -28.58
N GLY A 454 14.28 -18.49 -28.64
CA GLY A 454 15.71 -18.33 -28.91
C GLY A 454 16.45 -17.59 -27.78
N HIS A 455 15.95 -17.67 -26.56
CA HIS A 455 16.48 -17.01 -25.37
C HIS A 455 16.71 -18.04 -24.27
N GLY A 456 17.96 -18.51 -24.17
CA GLY A 456 18.27 -19.60 -23.25
C GLY A 456 19.75 -19.96 -23.25
N TYR A 457 20.07 -21.12 -22.69
CA TYR A 457 21.44 -21.52 -22.45
C TYR A 457 22.20 -22.07 -23.67
N PHE A 458 21.98 -21.52 -24.87
CA PHE A 458 22.69 -21.91 -26.10
C PHE A 458 23.78 -20.89 -26.45
N ASN A 459 24.91 -21.34 -26.99
CA ASN A 459 26.09 -20.52 -27.24
C ASN A 459 25.81 -19.34 -28.19
N SER A 460 24.90 -19.50 -29.16
CA SER A 460 24.46 -18.39 -30.02
C SER A 460 23.85 -17.22 -29.24
N TYR A 461 23.04 -17.50 -28.20
CA TYR A 461 22.46 -16.50 -27.33
C TYR A 461 23.45 -16.00 -26.28
N LEU A 462 24.21 -16.89 -25.65
CA LEU A 462 25.15 -16.55 -24.58
C LEU A 462 26.32 -15.67 -25.07
N LYS A 463 26.79 -15.87 -26.31
CA LYS A 463 27.84 -15.01 -26.91
C LYS A 463 27.37 -13.56 -27.05
N ARG A 464 26.11 -13.33 -27.42
CA ARG A 464 25.53 -11.96 -27.54
C ARG A 464 25.59 -11.18 -26.22
N PHE A 465 25.54 -11.88 -25.08
CA PHE A 465 25.65 -11.29 -23.75
C PHE A 465 27.03 -11.43 -23.11
N LYS A 466 28.06 -11.79 -23.90
CA LYS A 466 29.45 -11.96 -23.44
C LYS A 466 29.57 -12.96 -22.27
N LYS A 467 28.74 -14.01 -22.27
CA LYS A 467 28.81 -15.12 -21.28
C LYS A 467 29.57 -16.35 -21.79
N ARG A 468 29.85 -16.39 -23.09
CA ARG A 468 30.64 -17.40 -23.81
C ARG A 468 31.40 -16.69 -24.92
N ASP A 469 32.64 -17.09 -25.20
CA ASP A 469 33.45 -16.45 -26.24
C ASP A 469 33.09 -16.94 -27.65
N SER A 470 32.64 -18.19 -27.74
CA SER A 470 32.24 -18.84 -28.99
C SER A 470 30.73 -19.11 -29.04
N ASN A 471 30.15 -18.97 -30.23
CA ASN A 471 28.76 -19.36 -30.54
C ASN A 471 28.66 -20.79 -31.11
N ARG A 472 29.79 -21.50 -31.21
CA ARG A 472 29.85 -22.84 -31.82
C ARG A 472 29.37 -23.91 -30.83
N CYS A 473 28.71 -24.92 -31.36
CA CYS A 473 28.42 -26.18 -30.69
C CYS A 473 29.66 -27.08 -30.71
N THR A 474 29.69 -28.13 -29.91
CA THR A 474 30.73 -29.17 -29.94
C THR A 474 30.87 -29.79 -31.33
N CYS A 475 29.78 -29.88 -32.10
CA CYS A 475 29.79 -30.30 -33.51
C CYS A 475 30.22 -29.21 -34.50
N GLN A 476 30.85 -28.14 -34.03
CA GLN A 476 31.41 -27.01 -34.78
C GLN A 476 30.43 -26.08 -35.52
N ASN A 477 29.16 -26.45 -35.64
CA ASN A 477 28.10 -25.60 -36.16
C ASN A 477 27.66 -24.50 -35.17
N ILE A 478 26.99 -23.45 -35.65
CA ILE A 478 26.45 -22.41 -34.76
C ILE A 478 25.33 -23.02 -33.89
N GLN A 479 25.45 -22.88 -32.57
CA GLN A 479 24.53 -23.50 -31.62
C GLN A 479 23.23 -22.69 -31.47
N THR A 480 22.38 -22.73 -32.49
CA THR A 480 21.02 -22.16 -32.46
C THR A 480 20.00 -23.21 -31.99
N PRO A 481 18.80 -22.80 -31.51
CA PRO A 481 17.71 -23.74 -31.25
C PRO A 481 17.37 -24.59 -32.47
N GLU A 482 17.41 -24.00 -33.66
CA GLU A 482 17.19 -24.68 -34.94
C GLU A 482 18.22 -25.80 -35.15
N HIS A 483 19.50 -25.49 -34.99
CA HIS A 483 20.56 -26.48 -35.11
C HIS A 483 20.39 -27.62 -34.09
N LEU A 484 20.12 -27.30 -32.82
CA LEU A 484 19.96 -28.30 -31.76
C LEU A 484 18.77 -29.23 -32.01
N LEU A 485 17.63 -28.69 -32.44
CA LEU A 485 16.40 -29.44 -32.67
C LEU A 485 16.39 -30.22 -33.99
N LEU A 486 17.02 -29.69 -35.06
CA LEU A 486 16.87 -30.22 -36.41
C LEU A 486 18.14 -30.91 -36.96
N TYR A 487 19.33 -30.34 -36.71
CA TYR A 487 20.51 -30.65 -37.53
C TYR A 487 21.70 -31.23 -36.76
N CYS A 488 21.78 -31.04 -35.44
CA CYS A 488 22.95 -31.40 -34.65
C CYS A 488 23.18 -32.92 -34.63
N HIS A 489 24.28 -33.41 -35.21
CA HIS A 489 24.52 -34.85 -35.31
C HIS A 489 24.62 -35.55 -33.93
N LEU A 490 25.03 -34.81 -32.88
CA LEU A 490 25.10 -35.32 -31.50
C LEU A 490 23.75 -35.78 -30.94
N TYR A 491 22.64 -35.30 -31.51
CA TYR A 491 21.28 -35.67 -31.09
C TYR A 491 20.54 -36.50 -32.13
N LYS A 492 21.27 -37.16 -33.06
CA LYS A 492 20.67 -37.96 -34.14
C LYS A 492 19.78 -39.07 -33.60
N ASP A 493 20.20 -39.78 -32.56
CA ASP A 493 19.42 -40.90 -32.01
C ASP A 493 18.19 -40.43 -31.24
N HIS A 494 18.32 -39.38 -30.41
CA HIS A 494 17.15 -38.77 -29.77
C HIS A 494 16.14 -38.19 -30.78
N ARG A 495 16.60 -37.73 -31.95
CA ARG A 495 15.71 -37.29 -33.03
C ARG A 495 14.94 -38.43 -33.69
N LYS A 496 15.41 -39.68 -33.66
CA LYS A 496 14.65 -40.83 -34.16
C LYS A 496 13.36 -41.02 -33.36
N THR A 497 13.44 -40.92 -32.03
CA THR A 497 12.26 -40.98 -31.15
C THR A 497 11.31 -39.81 -31.40
N LEU A 498 11.84 -38.59 -31.55
CA LEU A 498 11.05 -37.41 -31.90
C LEU A 498 10.30 -37.61 -33.24
N LEU A 499 10.97 -38.17 -34.26
CA LEU A 499 10.42 -38.48 -35.58
C LEU A 499 9.26 -39.48 -35.51
N GLN A 500 9.38 -40.50 -34.65
CA GLN A 500 8.31 -41.47 -34.41
C GLN A 500 7.08 -40.78 -33.79
N THR A 501 7.26 -39.93 -32.77
CA THR A 501 6.15 -39.21 -32.12
C THR A 501 5.39 -38.31 -33.09
N ILE A 502 6.08 -37.65 -34.04
CA ILE A 502 5.43 -36.80 -35.04
C ILE A 502 4.90 -37.56 -36.27
N LYS A 503 4.89 -38.90 -36.24
CA LYS A 503 4.43 -39.77 -37.34
C LYS A 503 5.16 -39.52 -38.67
N HIS A 504 6.48 -39.39 -38.63
CA HIS A 504 7.34 -39.20 -39.81
C HIS A 504 7.02 -37.96 -40.69
N ARG A 505 6.33 -36.96 -40.13
CA ARG A 505 6.13 -35.66 -40.80
C ARG A 505 7.46 -34.92 -40.99
N PRO A 506 7.59 -34.02 -41.99
CA PRO A 506 8.80 -33.24 -42.18
C PRO A 506 9.09 -32.40 -40.94
N VAL A 507 10.28 -32.59 -40.35
CA VAL A 507 10.67 -31.92 -39.12
C VAL A 507 10.97 -30.46 -39.40
N THR A 508 10.08 -29.57 -38.97
CA THR A 508 10.26 -28.13 -39.10
C THR A 508 10.05 -27.46 -37.75
N LEU A 509 10.72 -26.32 -37.51
CA LEU A 509 10.53 -25.55 -36.28
C LEU A 509 9.07 -25.12 -36.01
N PRO A 510 8.29 -24.66 -37.01
CA PRO A 510 6.86 -24.39 -36.82
C PRO A 510 6.09 -25.60 -36.28
N LEU A 511 6.32 -26.80 -36.86
CA LEU A 511 5.67 -28.03 -36.42
C LEU A 511 6.00 -28.31 -34.95
N LEU A 512 7.28 -28.34 -34.61
CA LEU A 512 7.78 -28.68 -33.27
C LEU A 512 7.34 -27.69 -32.19
N LEU A 513 7.28 -26.39 -32.51
CA LEU A 513 7.08 -25.36 -31.49
C LEU A 513 5.65 -24.81 -31.41
N HIS A 514 4.78 -25.07 -32.39
CA HIS A 514 3.44 -24.47 -32.46
C HIS A 514 2.29 -25.48 -32.57
N THR A 515 2.56 -26.76 -32.80
CA THR A 515 1.52 -27.80 -32.86
C THR A 515 1.53 -28.67 -31.61
N ILE A 516 0.38 -29.18 -31.19
CA ILE A 516 0.25 -30.01 -29.98
C ILE A 516 1.18 -31.24 -30.05
N ILE A 517 1.11 -31.99 -31.16
CA ILE A 517 1.95 -33.17 -31.42
C ILE A 517 3.45 -32.80 -31.41
N GLY A 518 3.82 -31.68 -32.01
CA GLY A 518 5.20 -31.21 -32.02
C GLY A 518 5.70 -30.78 -30.65
N ILE A 519 4.85 -30.14 -29.84
CA ILE A 519 5.18 -29.70 -28.47
C ILE A 519 5.46 -30.94 -27.60
N GLU A 520 4.60 -31.95 -27.66
CA GLU A 520 4.79 -33.22 -26.94
C GLU A 520 6.11 -33.89 -27.34
N ALA A 521 6.38 -34.01 -28.64
CA ALA A 521 7.62 -34.59 -29.14
C ALA A 521 8.86 -33.77 -28.71
N THR A 522 8.76 -32.44 -28.71
CA THR A 522 9.84 -31.55 -28.28
C THR A 522 10.08 -31.66 -26.77
N LEU A 523 9.03 -31.81 -25.96
CA LEU A 523 9.16 -31.99 -24.52
C LEU A 523 9.81 -33.33 -24.16
N ALA A 524 9.46 -34.41 -24.85
CA ALA A 524 10.12 -35.69 -24.72
C ALA A 524 11.62 -35.58 -25.10
N PHE A 525 11.92 -34.89 -26.21
CA PHE A 525 13.28 -34.64 -26.66
C PHE A 525 14.09 -33.80 -25.65
N ILE A 526 13.52 -32.75 -25.07
CA ILE A 526 14.18 -31.96 -24.02
C ILE A 526 14.38 -32.80 -22.75
N THR A 527 13.44 -33.69 -22.43
CA THR A 527 13.53 -34.53 -21.24
C THR A 527 14.67 -35.53 -21.35
N SER A 528 14.88 -36.13 -22.53
CA SER A 528 15.99 -37.06 -22.79
C SER A 528 17.35 -36.37 -22.97
N THR A 529 17.39 -35.22 -23.64
CA THR A 529 18.66 -34.53 -23.96
C THR A 529 19.07 -33.45 -22.96
N ARG A 530 18.11 -32.97 -22.15
CA ARG A 530 18.22 -31.80 -21.26
C ARG A 530 18.57 -30.49 -21.96
N ILE A 531 18.49 -30.43 -23.29
CA ILE A 531 18.87 -29.25 -24.08
C ILE A 531 18.12 -28.00 -23.59
N GLY A 532 18.86 -26.89 -23.45
CA GLY A 532 18.30 -25.61 -23.03
C GLY A 532 18.02 -25.49 -21.53
N THR A 533 18.34 -26.51 -20.73
CA THR A 533 18.31 -26.43 -19.26
C THR A 533 19.64 -25.89 -18.72
N ARG A 534 19.62 -25.38 -17.48
CA ARG A 534 20.85 -24.94 -16.79
C ARG A 534 21.83 -26.09 -16.56
N LYS A 535 21.33 -27.29 -16.25
CA LYS A 535 22.19 -28.47 -16.00
C LYS A 535 22.94 -28.89 -17.26
N TRP A 536 22.27 -28.88 -18.42
CA TRP A 536 22.90 -29.13 -19.72
C TRP A 536 24.00 -28.12 -20.04
N TYR A 537 23.76 -26.84 -19.75
CA TYR A 537 24.78 -25.80 -19.90
C TYR A 537 25.99 -25.97 -18.98
N LEU A 538 25.77 -26.44 -17.75
CA LEU A 538 26.84 -26.71 -16.78
C LEU A 538 27.56 -28.06 -17.03
N GLY A 539 27.14 -28.86 -18.02
CA GLY A 539 27.74 -30.16 -18.31
C GLY A 539 27.52 -31.22 -17.23
N GLN A 540 26.47 -31.08 -16.39
CA GLN A 540 26.21 -32.02 -15.30
C GLN A 540 25.53 -33.31 -15.80
N PRO A 541 25.96 -34.50 -15.34
CA PRO A 541 25.42 -35.78 -15.80
C PRO A 541 23.97 -36.02 -15.36
N PRO A 542 23.29 -37.02 -15.95
CA PRO A 542 22.00 -37.52 -15.50
C PRO A 542 21.94 -37.87 -14.01
N GLU A 543 20.82 -37.60 -13.31
CA GLU A 543 20.68 -37.94 -11.86
C GLU A 543 20.52 -39.45 -11.68
N ASP A 544 20.08 -40.08 -12.75
CA ASP A 544 19.88 -41.49 -13.01
C ASP A 544 21.22 -42.25 -13.06
N LEU A 545 22.33 -41.60 -13.43
CA LEU A 545 23.69 -42.16 -13.39
C LEU A 545 24.42 -41.89 -12.06
N GLN A 546 23.83 -41.12 -11.15
CA GLN A 546 24.39 -40.88 -9.80
C GLN A 546 23.87 -41.88 -8.75
N ARG A 547 22.90 -42.74 -9.11
CA ARG A 547 22.36 -43.77 -8.21
C ARG A 547 23.11 -45.09 -8.22
N ASP A 548 23.96 -45.34 -9.22
CA ASP A 548 24.72 -46.59 -9.35
C ASP A 548 26.15 -46.48 -8.78
N THR A 549 26.45 -45.39 -8.07
CA THR A 549 27.72 -45.18 -7.36
C THR A 549 27.43 -44.82 -5.90
N VAL A 550 26.93 -45.77 -5.14
CA VAL A 550 27.03 -45.82 -3.67
C VAL A 550 27.32 -47.25 -3.27
#